data_AF-A0A8X6N0A8-F1
#
_entry.id   AF-A0A8X6N0A8-F1
#
_cell.length_a   1.000
_cell.length_b   1.000
_cell.length_c   1.000
_cell.angle_alpha   90.00
_cell.angle_beta   90.00
_cell.angle_gamma   90.00
#
_symmetry.space_group_name_H-M   'P 1'
#
loop_
_entity.id
_entity.type
_entity.pdbx_description
1 polymer ?
#
loop_
_entity_poly.entity_id
_entity_poly.type
_entity_poly.pdbx_seq_one_letter_code
_entity_poly.pdbx_strand_id
1 'polypeptide(L)'
;MRVPIALDLTPKLPENKQYDIYFNNIFTSSTLFDKLSENRMGATGTISVNRTENCSLEDIKSVKMKSRGSFAFQNSKNLKMVRWNDYSVGTLASNYYGFEPVAQTKRWSNIDGKKYID
;
A
#
# COMPACT_ATOMS: atom_id res chain seq x y z
N MET A 1 6.15 9.22 16.82
CA MET A 1 5.16 8.67 17.77
C MET A 1 4.26 7.55 17.21
N ARG A 2 4.06 7.40 15.88
CA ARG A 2 3.07 6.43 15.34
C ARG A 2 3.60 5.02 15.00
N VAL A 3 4.87 4.93 14.59
CA VAL A 3 5.56 3.65 14.28
C VAL A 3 5.69 2.72 15.49
N PRO A 4 5.99 3.22 16.72
CA PRO A 4 6.12 2.34 17.90
C PRO A 4 4.85 1.56 18.20
N ILE A 5 3.68 2.22 18.19
CA ILE A 5 2.40 1.59 18.55
C ILE A 5 2.10 0.35 17.69
N ALA A 6 2.29 0.44 16.37
CA ALA A 6 2.02 -0.68 15.47
C ALA A 6 2.95 -1.87 15.76
N LEU A 7 4.24 -1.60 16.02
CA LEU A 7 5.22 -2.63 16.33
C LEU A 7 5.04 -3.21 17.73
N ASP A 8 4.66 -2.40 18.72
CA ASP A 8 4.45 -2.84 20.10
C ASP A 8 3.25 -3.78 20.25
N LEU A 9 2.35 -3.80 19.26
CA LEU A 9 1.23 -4.73 19.22
C LEU A 9 1.60 -6.09 18.61
N THR A 10 2.65 -6.19 17.79
CA THR A 10 2.97 -7.45 17.12
C THR A 10 3.45 -8.57 18.04
N PRO A 11 4.18 -8.32 19.16
CA PRO A 11 4.53 -9.36 20.12
C PRO A 11 3.33 -9.98 20.84
N LYS A 12 2.14 -9.36 20.77
CA LYS A 12 0.91 -9.91 21.36
C LYS A 12 0.21 -10.92 20.46
N LEU A 13 0.67 -11.08 19.21
CA LEU A 13 0.15 -12.09 18.30
C LEU A 13 0.62 -13.48 18.73
N PRO A 14 -0.21 -14.53 18.57
CA PRO A 14 0.20 -15.90 18.87
C PRO A 14 1.50 -16.31 18.15
N GLU A 15 2.40 -16.98 18.87
CA GLU A 15 3.68 -17.44 18.34
C GLU A 15 3.53 -18.56 17.30
N ASN A 16 4.63 -18.86 16.58
CA ASN A 16 4.75 -19.93 15.58
C ASN A 16 3.74 -19.84 14.42
N LYS A 17 3.33 -18.61 14.08
CA LYS A 17 2.52 -18.31 12.89
C LYS A 17 3.15 -17.20 12.07
N GLN A 18 2.95 -17.27 10.77
CA GLN A 18 3.27 -16.18 9.85
C GLN A 18 2.06 -15.24 9.74
N TYR A 19 2.31 -13.94 9.81
CA TYR A 19 1.27 -12.91 9.74
C TYR A 19 1.55 -11.95 8.59
N ASP A 20 0.48 -11.62 7.87
CA ASP A 20 0.42 -10.51 6.93
C ASP A 20 -0.49 -9.43 7.53
N ILE A 21 0.11 -8.30 7.90
CA ILE A 21 -0.56 -7.23 8.64
C ILE A 21 -0.92 -6.10 7.68
N TYR A 22 -2.18 -5.67 7.75
CA TYR A 22 -2.71 -4.60 6.91
C TYR A 22 -2.85 -3.30 7.69
N PHE A 23 -2.22 -2.23 7.20
CA PHE A 23 -2.18 -0.94 7.86
C PHE A 23 -2.94 0.13 7.08
N ASN A 24 -3.66 0.97 7.83
CA ASN A 24 -4.10 2.25 7.30
C ASN A 24 -2.94 3.26 7.27
N ASN A 25 -3.05 4.25 6.39
CA ASN A 25 -2.04 5.26 6.08
C ASN A 25 -1.46 5.99 7.30
N ILE A 26 -2.21 6.14 8.39
CA ILE A 26 -1.70 6.83 9.59
C ILE A 26 -0.57 6.06 10.29
N PHE A 27 -0.49 4.74 10.10
CA PHE A 27 0.48 3.84 10.76
C PHE A 27 1.61 3.41 9.82
N THR A 28 1.48 3.59 8.51
CA THR A 28 2.50 3.15 7.55
C THR A 28 3.71 4.08 7.52
N SER A 29 4.90 3.47 7.55
CA SER A 29 6.16 4.06 7.10
C SER A 29 7.07 2.94 6.57
N SER A 30 8.05 3.33 5.75
CA SER A 30 9.18 2.48 5.35
C SER A 30 9.82 1.76 6.54
N THR A 31 10.19 2.50 7.58
CA THR A 31 10.83 1.95 8.79
C THR A 31 9.98 0.91 9.51
N LEU A 32 8.65 1.08 9.53
CA LEU A 32 7.77 0.06 10.11
C LEU A 32 7.87 -1.24 9.31
N PHE A 33 7.85 -1.14 7.98
CA PHE A 33 7.85 -2.31 7.12
C PHE A 33 9.21 -3.03 7.14
N ASP A 34 10.31 -2.30 7.23
CA ASP A 34 11.65 -2.88 7.41
C ASP A 34 11.71 -3.71 8.71
N LYS A 35 11.25 -3.15 9.84
CA LYS A 35 11.20 -3.84 11.14
C LYS A 35 10.28 -5.07 11.13
N LEU A 36 9.15 -4.99 10.45
CA LEU A 36 8.27 -6.15 10.30
C LEU A 36 8.92 -7.23 9.42
N SER A 37 9.70 -6.84 8.40
CA SER A 37 10.49 -7.77 7.59
C SER A 37 11.55 -8.50 8.42
N GLU A 38 12.25 -7.78 9.30
CA GLU A 38 13.22 -8.35 10.26
C GLU A 38 12.55 -9.39 11.18
N ASN A 39 11.31 -9.13 11.59
CA ASN A 39 10.48 -10.04 12.37
C ASN A 39 9.79 -11.15 11.54
N ARG A 40 10.12 -11.28 10.24
CA ARG A 40 9.52 -12.25 9.30
C ARG A 40 8.00 -12.13 9.17
N MET A 41 7.49 -10.90 9.27
CA MET A 41 6.07 -10.56 9.11
C MET A 41 5.83 -9.80 7.81
N GLY A 42 4.77 -10.18 7.10
CA GLY A 42 4.25 -9.43 5.98
C GLY A 42 3.55 -8.16 6.47
N ALA A 43 3.69 -7.09 5.70
CA ALA A 43 3.13 -5.78 5.96
C ALA A 43 2.66 -5.18 4.65
N THR A 44 1.40 -4.75 4.61
CA THR A 44 0.81 -4.08 3.45
C THR A 44 -0.02 -2.90 3.92
N GLY A 45 0.02 -1.79 3.22
CA GLY A 45 -0.83 -0.67 3.61
C GLY A 45 -0.76 0.50 2.66
N THR A 46 -1.80 1.32 2.71
CA THR A 46 -1.82 2.60 2.01
C THR A 46 -0.74 3.51 2.59
N ILE A 47 0.05 4.18 1.76
CA ILE A 47 1.14 5.06 2.23
C ILE A 47 1.01 6.45 1.61
N SER A 48 1.27 7.48 2.42
CA SER A 48 1.30 8.87 1.96
C SER A 48 2.56 9.12 1.15
N VAL A 49 2.46 9.93 0.11
CA VAL A 49 3.58 10.29 -0.77
C VAL A 49 4.75 10.92 0.00
N ASN A 50 4.48 11.65 1.07
CA ASN A 50 5.53 12.23 1.91
C ASN A 50 6.34 11.18 2.70
N ARG A 51 5.93 9.90 2.65
CA ARG A 51 6.56 8.78 3.38
C ARG A 51 7.10 7.70 2.45
N THR A 52 7.20 7.96 1.15
CA THR A 52 7.75 6.99 0.19
C THR A 52 9.29 7.03 0.09
N GLU A 53 9.99 7.72 1.00
CA GLU A 53 11.47 7.81 1.08
C GLU A 53 12.17 8.03 -0.28
N ASN A 54 11.69 8.98 -1.09
CA ASN A 54 12.24 9.27 -2.41
C ASN A 54 12.17 8.11 -3.42
N CYS A 55 11.29 7.13 -3.22
CA CYS A 55 10.96 6.15 -4.26
C CYS A 55 10.56 6.90 -5.54
N SER A 56 11.21 6.56 -6.66
CA SER A 56 11.01 7.14 -7.99
C SER A 56 9.70 6.69 -8.66
N LEU A 57 8.62 6.60 -7.87
CA LEU A 57 7.28 6.40 -8.40
C LEU A 57 6.86 7.60 -9.23
N GLU A 58 6.15 7.33 -10.32
CA GLU A 58 5.49 8.34 -11.11
C GLU A 58 4.67 9.29 -10.24
N ASP A 59 4.82 10.59 -10.44
CA ASP A 59 4.23 11.59 -9.56
C ASP A 59 2.69 11.59 -9.64
N ILE A 60 2.05 12.13 -8.60
CA ILE A 60 0.59 12.15 -8.47
C ILE A 60 -0.07 12.84 -9.67
N LYS A 61 0.51 13.92 -10.20
CA LYS A 61 -0.11 14.68 -11.30
C LYS A 61 -0.10 13.84 -12.57
N SER A 62 1.02 13.21 -12.89
CA SER A 62 1.17 12.34 -14.05
C SER A 62 0.20 11.16 -14.00
N VAL A 63 0.10 10.45 -12.86
CA VAL A 63 -0.85 9.35 -12.69
C VAL A 63 -2.30 9.83 -12.80
N LYS A 64 -2.63 11.01 -12.28
CA LYS A 64 -3.99 11.58 -12.34
C LYS A 64 -4.44 11.92 -13.77
N MET A 65 -3.51 12.26 -14.66
CA MET A 65 -3.81 12.52 -16.08
C MET A 65 -4.10 11.25 -16.88
N LYS A 66 -3.66 10.09 -16.39
CA LYS A 66 -3.94 8.80 -17.03
C LYS A 66 -5.39 8.38 -16.80
N SER A 67 -5.88 7.44 -17.60
CA SER A 67 -7.22 6.89 -17.42
C SER A 67 -7.37 6.30 -16.01
N ARG A 68 -8.58 6.38 -15.46
CA ARG A 68 -8.92 5.73 -14.19
C ARG A 68 -8.62 4.23 -14.29
N GLY A 69 -8.04 3.65 -13.24
CA GLY A 69 -7.52 2.29 -13.21
C GLY A 69 -6.06 2.16 -13.66
N SER A 70 -5.48 3.18 -14.31
CA SER A 70 -4.05 3.19 -14.62
C SER A 70 -3.21 3.18 -13.34
N PHE A 71 -2.12 2.42 -13.36
CA PHE A 71 -1.20 2.33 -12.23
C PHE A 71 0.26 2.31 -12.70
N ALA A 72 1.15 2.68 -11.78
CA ALA A 72 2.59 2.55 -11.90
C ALA A 72 3.11 1.87 -10.64
N PHE A 73 4.16 1.07 -10.76
CA PHE A 73 4.77 0.41 -9.64
C PHE A 73 6.28 0.58 -9.66
N GLN A 74 6.89 0.49 -8.48
CA GLN A 74 8.32 0.61 -8.30
C GLN A 74 8.76 -0.22 -7.10
N ASN A 75 9.93 -0.85 -7.22
CA ASN A 75 10.62 -1.45 -6.09
C ASN A 75 11.50 -0.38 -5.42
N SER A 76 11.41 -0.26 -4.10
CA SER A 76 12.22 0.62 -3.26
C SER A 76 12.77 -0.18 -2.10
N LYS A 77 14.06 -0.52 -2.14
CA LYS A 77 14.69 -1.45 -1.19
C LYS A 77 13.88 -2.76 -1.10
N ASN A 78 13.34 -3.07 0.08
CA ASN A 78 12.52 -4.26 0.35
C ASN A 78 11.02 -4.04 0.09
N LEU A 79 10.62 -2.83 -0.32
CA LEU A 79 9.23 -2.46 -0.51
C LEU A 79 8.84 -2.43 -1.97
N LYS A 80 7.72 -3.07 -2.26
CA LYS A 80 7.01 -2.96 -3.52
C LYS A 80 5.94 -1.89 -3.33
N MET A 81 5.97 -0.86 -4.16
CA MET A 81 4.99 0.21 -4.09
C MET A 81 4.22 0.31 -5.39
N VAL A 82 2.92 0.55 -5.29
CA VAL A 82 2.03 0.79 -6.43
C VAL A 82 1.27 2.10 -6.19
N ARG A 83 1.17 2.90 -7.24
CA ARG A 83 0.36 4.11 -7.29
C ARG A 83 -0.65 3.98 -8.42
N TRP A 84 -1.92 4.19 -8.13
CA TRP A 84 -2.97 4.04 -9.13
C TRP A 84 -3.93 5.22 -9.11
N ASN A 85 -4.52 5.49 -10.27
CA ASN A 85 -5.57 6.50 -10.43
C ASN A 85 -6.93 5.86 -10.17
N ASP A 86 -7.68 6.36 -9.21
CA ASP A 86 -9.09 6.00 -9.01
C ASP A 86 -9.95 7.27 -8.90
N TYR A 87 -10.89 7.37 -7.95
CA TYR A 87 -11.53 8.65 -7.62
C TYR A 87 -10.50 9.69 -7.14
N SER A 88 -9.49 9.20 -6.42
CA SER A 88 -8.27 9.92 -6.06
C SER A 88 -7.08 9.01 -6.26
N VAL A 89 -5.89 9.59 -6.48
CA VAL A 89 -4.66 8.81 -6.60
C VAL A 89 -4.31 8.17 -5.26
N GLY A 90 -4.27 6.84 -5.24
CA GLY A 90 -3.84 6.04 -4.10
C GLY A 90 -2.39 5.60 -4.22
N THR A 91 -1.72 5.35 -3.10
CA THR A 91 -0.41 4.67 -3.09
C THR A 91 -0.42 3.60 -2.01
N LEU A 92 0.04 2.40 -2.35
CA LEU A 92 0.12 1.25 -1.47
C LEU A 92 1.54 0.72 -1.49
N ALA A 93 2.01 0.26 -0.34
CA ALA A 93 3.30 -0.40 -0.19
C ALA A 93 3.08 -1.81 0.38
N SER A 94 3.97 -2.73 0.03
CA SER A 94 4.06 -4.06 0.64
C SER A 94 5.51 -4.52 0.71
N ASN A 95 5.90 -5.18 1.81
CA ASN A 95 7.17 -5.92 1.89
C ASN A 95 7.00 -7.39 1.46
N TYR A 96 5.77 -7.86 1.27
CA TYR A 96 5.44 -9.28 1.11
C TYR A 96 4.88 -9.57 -0.27
N TYR A 97 3.75 -8.93 -0.62
CA TYR A 97 3.05 -9.21 -1.88
C TYR A 97 3.76 -8.62 -3.09
N GLY A 98 3.69 -9.36 -4.21
CA GLY A 98 4.10 -8.92 -5.54
C GLY A 98 3.08 -7.98 -6.19
N PHE A 99 3.33 -7.65 -7.47
CA PHE A 99 2.41 -6.85 -8.28
C PHE A 99 1.40 -7.72 -9.05
N GLU A 100 1.70 -9.01 -9.21
CA GLU A 100 0.89 -9.96 -9.98
C GLU A 100 0.08 -10.89 -9.06
N PRO A 101 -1.09 -11.38 -9.53
CA PRO A 101 -1.71 -11.07 -10.82
C PRO A 101 -2.43 -9.71 -10.82
N VAL A 102 -2.33 -8.96 -11.92
CA VAL A 102 -3.18 -7.80 -12.17
C VAL A 102 -4.57 -8.27 -12.64
N ALA A 103 -5.61 -7.80 -11.97
CA ALA A 103 -6.99 -8.17 -12.27
C ALA A 103 -7.90 -6.94 -12.39
N GLN A 104 -8.97 -7.07 -13.18
CA GLN A 104 -10.06 -6.11 -13.17
C GLN A 104 -10.89 -6.28 -11.89
N THR A 105 -11.41 -5.17 -11.35
CA THR A 105 -12.19 -5.17 -10.12
C THR A 105 -13.40 -4.28 -10.26
N LYS A 106 -14.53 -4.72 -9.69
CA LYS A 106 -15.73 -3.92 -9.61
C LYS A 106 -15.53 -2.79 -8.63
N ARG A 107 -15.91 -1.57 -9.03
CA ARG A 107 -15.79 -0.37 -8.21
C ARG A 107 -17.12 0.37 -8.11
N TRP A 108 -17.33 1.01 -6.96
CA TRP A 108 -18.47 1.88 -6.76
C TRP A 108 -18.34 3.15 -7.63
N SER A 109 -19.39 3.49 -8.37
CA SER A 109 -19.48 4.75 -9.11
C SER A 109 -20.67 5.58 -8.66
N ASN A 110 -20.38 6.77 -8.13
CA ASN A 110 -21.41 7.77 -7.81
C ASN A 110 -21.97 8.45 -9.06
N ILE A 111 -21.22 8.46 -10.16
CA ILE A 111 -21.59 9.14 -11.41
C ILE A 111 -22.52 8.24 -12.25
N ASP A 112 -22.25 6.93 -12.27
CA ASP A 112 -23.03 5.96 -13.07
C ASP A 112 -24.28 5.44 -12.33
N GLY A 113 -24.88 6.29 -11.48
CA GLY A 113 -26.11 5.97 -10.77
C GLY A 113 -25.93 5.16 -9.48
N LYS A 114 -24.81 5.33 -8.75
CA LYS A 114 -24.54 4.69 -7.45
C LYS A 114 -24.61 3.16 -7.53
N LYS A 115 -23.78 2.59 -8.39
CA LYS A 115 -23.67 1.14 -8.61
C LYS A 115 -22.23 0.70 -8.75
N TYR A 116 -22.01 -0.60 -8.57
CA TYR A 116 -20.73 -1.21 -8.93
C TYR A 116 -20.64 -1.34 -10.45
N ILE A 117 -19.57 -0.82 -11.02
CA ILE A 117 -19.22 -0.96 -12.43
C ILE A 117 -17.83 -1.59 -12.52
N ASP A 118 -17.53 -2.18 -13.66
CA ASP A 118 -16.18 -2.69 -13.96
C ASP A 118 -15.17 -1.53 -14.17
#